data_AF-A0A6I7QDF7-F1
#
_entry.id   AF-A0A6I7QDF7-F1
#
_cell.length_a   1.000
_cell.length_b   1.000
_cell.length_c   1.000
_cell.angle_alpha   90.00
_cell.angle_beta   90.00
_cell.angle_gamma   90.00
#
_symmetry.space_group_name_H-M   'P 1'
#
loop_
_entity.id
_entity.type
_entity.pdbx_description
1 polymer ?
#
loop_
_entity_poly.entity_id
_entity_poly.type
_entity_poly.pdbx_seq_one_letter_code
_entity_poly.pdbx_strand_id
1 'polypeptide(L)'
;MKKDFYEMTYILNPVLEEERFSELVSFVNKLIEDNSGEIVEVDEWGVKKLAYDIEKKSTGFYVNMYFNAPAPAIAVVERNMRINDDIMRYLTLKYDAKMQRYYELRKKGDLPVIFDDADGETENEDDN
;
A
#
# COMPACT_ATOMS: atom_id res chain seq x y z
N MET A 1 -3.96 -24.51 -3.26
CA MET A 1 -3.28 -23.64 -4.25
C MET A 1 -2.17 -22.88 -3.54
N LYS A 2 -1.05 -22.59 -4.20
CA LYS A 2 0.00 -21.74 -3.64
C LYS A 2 -0.55 -20.31 -3.48
N LYS A 3 -0.37 -19.72 -2.29
CA LYS A 3 -0.61 -18.29 -2.05
C LYS A 3 0.75 -17.59 -2.07
N ASP A 4 0.82 -16.44 -2.74
CA ASP A 4 1.96 -15.53 -2.67
C ASP A 4 1.56 -14.30 -1.84
N PHE A 5 2.54 -13.56 -1.34
CA PHE A 5 2.32 -12.33 -0.57
C PHE A 5 2.30 -11.12 -1.49
N TYR A 6 1.32 -10.26 -1.31
CA TYR A 6 1.10 -9.07 -2.12
C TYR A 6 0.94 -7.84 -1.22
N GLU A 7 1.35 -6.71 -1.76
CA GLU A 7 0.99 -5.39 -1.29
C GLU A 7 0.09 -4.74 -2.34
N MET A 8 -0.95 -4.04 -1.91
CA MET A 8 -1.77 -3.23 -2.79
C MET A 8 -1.96 -1.86 -2.17
N THR A 9 -1.61 -0.83 -2.93
CA THR A 9 -1.94 0.55 -2.58
C THR A 9 -2.96 1.06 -3.57
N TYR A 10 -4.04 1.67 -3.06
CA TYR A 10 -5.06 2.28 -3.89
C TYR A 10 -5.50 3.64 -3.35
N ILE A 11 -6.06 4.44 -4.25
CA ILE A 11 -6.46 5.82 -4.03
C ILE A 11 -7.97 5.90 -4.28
N LEU A 12 -8.72 6.30 -3.26
CA LEU A 12 -10.15 6.56 -3.33
C LEU A 12 -10.42 8.03 -3.64
N ASN A 13 -11.56 8.28 -4.28
CA ASN A 13 -12.05 9.63 -4.57
C ASN A 13 -12.22 10.43 -3.26
N PRO A 14 -11.52 11.57 -3.09
CA PRO A 14 -11.53 12.31 -1.81
C PRO A 14 -12.84 13.06 -1.54
N VAL A 15 -13.77 13.11 -2.49
CA VAL A 15 -15.07 13.81 -2.37
C VAL A 15 -16.13 12.93 -1.70
N LEU A 16 -15.83 11.65 -1.47
CA LEU A 16 -16.73 10.73 -0.80
C LEU A 16 -16.83 11.05 0.71
N GLU A 17 -17.92 10.62 1.33
CA GLU A 17 -18.13 10.68 2.77
C GLU A 17 -17.29 9.61 3.49
N GLU A 18 -16.98 9.81 4.78
CA GLU A 18 -16.10 8.90 5.53
C GLU A 18 -16.64 7.47 5.63
N GLU A 19 -17.96 7.33 5.75
CA GLU A 19 -18.66 6.05 5.74
C GLU A 19 -18.39 5.28 4.44
N ARG A 20 -18.34 6.00 3.32
CA ARG A 20 -18.10 5.42 2.01
C ARG A 20 -16.67 4.90 1.85
N PHE A 21 -15.69 5.53 2.50
CA PHE A 21 -14.31 4.98 2.54
C PHE A 21 -14.30 3.61 3.23
N SER A 22 -14.95 3.49 4.39
CA SER A 22 -15.02 2.24 5.15
C SER A 22 -15.71 1.12 4.35
N GLU A 23 -16.78 1.46 3.62
CA GLU A 23 -17.46 0.52 2.71
C GLU A 23 -16.55 0.03 1.59
N LEU A 24 -15.78 0.92 0.96
CA LEU A 24 -14.88 0.57 -0.13
C LEU A 24 -13.71 -0.28 0.35
N VAL A 25 -13.13 0.04 1.50
CA VAL A 25 -12.10 -0.80 2.14
C VAL A 25 -12.64 -2.19 2.44
N SER A 26 -13.84 -2.27 3.03
CA SER A 26 -14.52 -3.55 3.31
C SER A 26 -14.83 -4.34 2.05
N PHE A 27 -15.21 -3.65 0.96
CA PHE A 27 -15.46 -4.26 -0.35
C PHE A 27 -14.19 -4.90 -0.91
N VAL A 28 -13.05 -4.20 -0.88
CA VAL A 28 -11.77 -4.74 -1.37
C VAL A 28 -11.32 -5.93 -0.52
N ASN A 29 -11.46 -5.84 0.81
CA ASN A 29 -11.14 -6.95 1.72
C ASN A 29 -11.95 -8.21 1.41
N LYS A 30 -13.28 -8.07 1.31
CA LYS A 30 -14.17 -9.19 0.95
C LYS A 30 -13.83 -9.77 -0.41
N LEU A 31 -13.52 -8.93 -1.39
CA LEU A 31 -13.18 -9.39 -2.72
C LEU A 31 -11.92 -10.28 -2.72
N ILE A 32 -10.93 -9.95 -1.90
CA ILE A 32 -9.74 -10.78 -1.73
C ILE A 32 -10.09 -12.09 -1.01
N GLU A 33 -10.84 -12.04 0.08
CA GLU A 33 -11.27 -13.22 0.85
C GLU A 33 -12.10 -14.20 0.02
N ASP A 34 -13.09 -13.70 -0.74
CA ASP A 34 -13.95 -14.48 -1.64
C ASP A 34 -13.15 -15.21 -2.73
N ASN A 35 -11.99 -14.66 -3.09
CA ASN A 35 -11.05 -15.26 -4.05
C ASN A 35 -9.93 -16.07 -3.36
N SER A 36 -10.22 -16.62 -2.18
CA SER A 36 -9.30 -17.46 -1.39
C SER A 36 -8.04 -16.73 -0.90
N GLY A 37 -8.10 -15.40 -0.82
CA GLY A 37 -7.08 -14.58 -0.19
C GLY A 37 -7.21 -14.54 1.34
N GLU A 38 -6.24 -13.91 1.98
CA GLU A 38 -6.20 -13.69 3.43
C GLU A 38 -5.55 -12.35 3.69
N ILE A 39 -6.28 -11.45 4.36
CA ILE A 39 -5.79 -10.12 4.70
C ILE A 39 -4.81 -10.23 5.86
N VAL A 40 -3.65 -9.59 5.73
CA VAL A 40 -2.60 -9.56 6.76
C VAL A 40 -2.63 -8.24 7.51
N GLU A 41 -2.78 -7.13 6.78
CA GLU A 41 -2.74 -5.78 7.34
C GLU A 41 -3.43 -4.80 6.39
N VAL A 42 -4.11 -3.80 6.95
CA VAL A 42 -4.74 -2.71 6.21
C VAL A 42 -4.41 -1.41 6.93
N ASP A 43 -3.72 -0.52 6.22
CA ASP A 43 -3.30 0.79 6.69
C ASP A 43 -4.05 1.86 5.90
N GLU A 44 -4.97 2.56 6.57
CA GLU A 44 -5.64 3.74 6.03
C GLU A 44 -4.77 4.97 6.28
N TRP A 45 -4.15 5.49 5.22
CA TRP A 45 -3.23 6.63 5.33
C TRP A 45 -3.94 7.99 5.33
N GLY A 46 -5.26 7.99 5.11
CA GLY A 46 -6.07 9.19 5.03
C GLY A 46 -5.89 9.98 3.73
N VAL A 47 -6.43 11.20 3.73
CA VAL A 47 -6.35 12.11 2.58
C VAL A 47 -4.94 12.68 2.44
N LYS A 48 -4.33 12.50 1.27
CA LYS A 48 -3.03 13.07 0.91
C LYS A 48 -3.11 13.89 -0.38
N LYS A 49 -2.22 14.86 -0.52
CA LYS A 49 -2.06 15.66 -1.74
C LYS A 49 -1.36 14.82 -2.82
N LEU A 50 -1.91 14.82 -4.02
CA LEU A 50 -1.32 14.16 -5.18
C LEU A 50 -0.23 15.06 -5.80
N ALA A 51 0.77 14.45 -6.41
CA ALA A 51 1.80 15.20 -7.14
C ALA A 51 1.26 15.89 -8.41
N TYR A 52 0.18 15.34 -8.98
CA TYR A 52 -0.54 15.87 -10.13
C TYR A 52 -2.00 15.44 -10.05
N ASP A 53 -2.87 16.17 -10.76
CA ASP A 53 -4.30 15.89 -10.72
C ASP A 53 -4.63 14.55 -11.39
N ILE A 54 -5.43 13.75 -10.70
CA ILE A 54 -6.04 12.53 -11.25
C ILE A 54 -7.54 12.82 -11.32
N GLU A 55 -8.12 12.69 -12.52
CA GLU A 55 -9.54 12.98 -12.75
C GLU A 55 -10.00 14.35 -12.22
N LYS A 56 -9.13 15.36 -12.34
CA LYS A 56 -9.34 16.74 -11.84
C LYS A 56 -9.41 16.87 -10.31
N LYS A 57 -8.93 15.88 -9.55
CA LYS A 57 -8.74 15.97 -8.10
C LYS A 57 -7.26 16.08 -7.77
N SER A 58 -6.92 16.99 -6.87
CA SER A 58 -5.55 17.23 -6.39
C SER A 58 -5.22 16.47 -5.10
N THR A 59 -6.19 15.76 -4.54
CA THR A 59 -6.07 14.94 -3.32
C THR A 59 -6.64 13.55 -3.57
N GLY A 60 -6.36 12.61 -2.67
CA GLY A 60 -6.93 11.27 -2.68
C GLY A 60 -6.79 10.61 -1.31
N PHE A 61 -7.74 9.74 -0.96
CA PHE A 61 -7.66 8.94 0.27
C PHE A 61 -6.87 7.67 -0.01
N TYR A 62 -5.74 7.51 0.67
CA TYR A 62 -4.81 6.40 0.42
C TYR A 62 -5.09 5.24 1.36
N VAL A 63 -5.11 4.04 0.80
CA VAL A 63 -5.16 2.79 1.57
C VAL A 63 -4.05 1.87 1.06
N ASN A 64 -3.27 1.35 1.99
CA ASN A 64 -2.28 0.32 1.73
C ASN A 64 -2.73 -0.97 2.43
N MET A 65 -2.60 -2.11 1.75
CA MET A 65 -2.94 -3.39 2.33
C MET A 65 -1.92 -4.47 1.96
N TYR A 66 -1.70 -5.38 2.89
CA TYR A 66 -0.88 -6.57 2.73
C TYR A 66 -1.76 -7.80 2.84
N PHE A 67 -1.60 -8.76 1.93
CA PHE A 67 -2.42 -9.97 1.91
C PHE A 67 -1.72 -11.14 1.21
N ASN A 68 -2.15 -12.35 1.58
CA ASN A 68 -1.78 -13.58 0.87
C ASN A 68 -2.89 -13.97 -0.09
N ALA A 69 -2.58 -14.23 -1.36
CA ALA A 69 -3.59 -14.64 -2.33
C ALA A 69 -3.04 -15.61 -3.39
N PRO A 70 -3.89 -16.45 -3.99
CA PRO A 70 -3.52 -17.20 -5.18
C PRO A 70 -3.42 -16.23 -6.38
N ALA A 71 -2.46 -16.44 -7.29
CA ALA A 71 -2.25 -15.56 -8.44
C ALA A 71 -3.50 -15.25 -9.29
N PRO A 72 -4.43 -16.20 -9.54
CA PRO A 72 -5.66 -15.90 -10.27
C PRO A 72 -6.58 -14.88 -9.59
N ALA A 73 -6.51 -14.71 -8.27
CA ALA A 73 -7.32 -13.74 -7.54
C ALA A 73 -6.99 -12.29 -7.94
N ILE A 74 -5.71 -12.01 -8.25
CA ILE A 74 -5.24 -10.65 -8.54
C ILE A 74 -5.98 -10.05 -9.73
N ALA A 75 -6.10 -10.81 -10.83
CA ALA A 75 -6.80 -10.33 -12.03
C ALA A 75 -8.29 -10.05 -11.78
N VAL A 76 -8.93 -10.79 -10.88
CA VAL A 76 -10.33 -10.58 -10.49
C VAL A 76 -10.45 -9.32 -9.64
N VAL A 77 -9.56 -9.15 -8.66
CA VAL A 77 -9.52 -7.97 -7.78
C VAL A 77 -9.31 -6.70 -8.60
N GLU A 78 -8.23 -6.64 -9.39
CA GLU A 78 -7.89 -5.48 -10.22
C GLU A 78 -9.00 -5.14 -11.24
N ARG A 79 -9.69 -6.15 -11.78
CA ARG A 79 -10.82 -5.94 -12.68
C ARG A 79 -11.96 -5.21 -11.99
N ASN A 80 -12.35 -5.63 -10.79
CA ASN A 80 -13.42 -4.98 -10.04
C ASN A 80 -13.01 -3.58 -9.58
N MET A 81 -11.74 -3.40 -9.17
CA MET A 81 -11.23 -2.07 -8.82
C MET A 81 -11.30 -1.10 -9.99
N ARG A 82 -10.94 -1.55 -11.20
CA ARG A 82 -11.04 -0.74 -12.41
C ARG A 82 -12.49 -0.40 -12.82
N ILE A 83 -13.46 -1.23 -12.46
CA ILE A 83 -14.89 -0.99 -12.75
C ILE A 83 -15.49 0.01 -11.77
N ASN A 84 -14.91 0.15 -10.58
CA ASN A 84 -15.41 1.02 -9.55
C ASN A 84 -14.87 2.45 -9.71
N ASP A 85 -15.72 3.37 -10.16
CA ASP A 85 -15.38 4.78 -10.38
C ASP A 85 -14.97 5.53 -9.08
N ASP A 86 -15.27 4.97 -7.91
CA ASP A 86 -14.83 5.53 -6.62
C ASP A 86 -13.33 5.27 -6.36
N ILE A 87 -12.70 4.35 -7.12
CA ILE A 87 -11.27 4.00 -7.03
C ILE A 87 -10.53 4.64 -8.21
N MET A 88 -9.77 5.69 -7.92
CA MET A 88 -9.07 6.48 -8.95
C MET A 88 -7.81 5.78 -9.49
N ARG A 89 -7.12 5.03 -8.64
CA ARG A 89 -5.88 4.31 -9.00
C ARG A 89 -5.59 3.19 -8.02
N TYR A 90 -4.93 2.15 -8.51
CA TYR A 90 -4.34 1.10 -7.68
C TYR A 90 -2.99 0.65 -8.25
N LEU A 91 -2.17 0.06 -7.38
CA LEU A 91 -0.94 -0.62 -7.72
C LEU A 91 -0.84 -1.88 -6.85
N THR A 92 -0.68 -3.03 -7.49
CA THR A 92 -0.46 -4.31 -6.81
C THR A 92 0.97 -4.79 -7.06
N LEU A 93 1.68 -5.10 -5.99
CA LEU A 93 3.05 -5.59 -6.01
C LEU A 93 3.07 -7.01 -5.45
N LYS A 94 3.68 -7.93 -6.21
CA LYS A 94 4.00 -9.27 -5.70
C LYS A 94 5.34 -9.21 -4.99
N TYR A 95 5.37 -9.64 -3.73
CA TYR A 95 6.61 -9.61 -2.96
C TYR A 95 7.48 -10.82 -3.29
N ASP A 96 8.77 -10.54 -3.51
CA ASP A 96 9.79 -11.56 -3.51
C ASP A 96 10.30 -11.83 -2.07
N ALA A 97 11.22 -12.79 -1.93
CA ALA A 97 11.77 -13.16 -0.63
C ALA A 97 12.50 -12.00 0.09
N LYS A 98 13.12 -11.09 -0.66
CA LYS A 98 13.85 -9.95 -0.09
C LYS A 98 12.86 -8.91 0.44
N MET A 99 11.82 -8.61 -0.33
CA MET A 99 10.73 -7.70 0.05
C MET A 99 9.98 -8.23 1.28
N GLN A 100 9.66 -9.54 1.32
CA GLN A 100 9.03 -10.17 2.49
C GLN A 100 9.90 -10.02 3.74
N ARG A 101 11.20 -10.32 3.65
CA ARG A 101 12.12 -10.12 4.78
C ARG A 101 12.14 -8.67 5.23
N TYR A 102 12.13 -7.71 4.30
CA TYR A 102 12.12 -6.29 4.63
C TYR A 102 10.82 -5.86 5.35
N TYR A 103 9.67 -6.37 4.91
CA TYR A 103 8.39 -6.17 5.60
C TYR A 103 8.44 -6.68 7.04
N GLU A 104 8.95 -7.90 7.27
CA GLU A 104 9.08 -8.47 8.61
C GLU A 104 10.04 -7.68 9.52
N LEU A 105 11.14 -7.17 8.97
CA LEU A 105 12.10 -6.32 9.71
C LEU A 105 11.48 -4.97 10.06
N ARG A 106 10.75 -4.35 9.12
CA ARG A 106 9.99 -3.11 9.36
C ARG A 106 9.02 -3.29 10.53
N LYS A 107 8.29 -4.41 10.56
CA LYS A 107 7.32 -4.72 11.62
C LYS A 107 7.96 -4.92 13.00
N LYS A 108 9.20 -5.41 13.03
CA LYS A 108 9.99 -5.60 14.27
C LYS A 108 10.74 -4.34 14.72
N GLY A 109 10.82 -3.31 13.88
CA GLY A 109 11.63 -2.12 14.14
C GLY A 109 13.13 -2.31 13.86
N ASP A 110 13.52 -3.42 13.23
CA ASP A 110 14.91 -3.83 13.00
C ASP A 110 15.34 -3.56 11.54
N LEU A 111 14.99 -2.39 11.00
CA LEU A 111 15.29 -2.06 9.60
C LEU A 111 16.81 -2.01 9.37
N PRO A 112 17.34 -2.69 8.34
CA PRO A 112 18.74 -2.56 7.99
C PRO A 112 18.97 -1.14 7.45
N VAL A 113 20.03 -0.50 7.91
CA VAL A 113 20.47 0.80 7.39
C VAL A 113 20.93 0.58 5.93
N ILE A 114 20.16 1.09 4.97
CA ILE A 114 20.41 0.88 3.53
C ILE A 114 21.43 1.90 2.98
N PHE A 115 21.50 3.06 3.61
CA PHE A 115 22.45 4.12 3.30
C PHE A 115 23.40 4.23 4.47
N ASP A 116 24.68 3.84 4.30
CA ASP A 116 25.72 4.45 5.13
C ASP A 116 25.59 5.95 4.91
N ASP A 117 25.37 6.73 5.96
CA ASP A 117 25.46 8.19 5.90
C ASP A 117 26.92 8.55 5.54
N ALA A 118 27.26 8.49 4.25
CA ALA A 118 28.57 8.84 3.71
C ALA A 118 28.80 10.36 3.66
N ASP A 119 28.13 11.06 4.56
CA ASP A 119 28.13 12.51 4.74
C ASP A 119 28.39 12.79 6.23
N GLY A 120 29.37 12.09 6.80
CA GLY A 120 30.01 12.51 8.04
C GLY A 120 30.75 13.82 7.79
N GLU A 121 30.05 14.95 7.86
CA GLU A 121 30.69 16.22 8.22
C GLU A 121 31.28 16.01 9.62
N THR A 122 32.54 15.60 9.65
CA THR A 122 33.40 15.82 10.79
C THR A 122 33.67 17.32 10.83
N GLU A 123 32.77 18.05 11.48
CA GLU A 123 33.10 19.38 11.98
C GLU A 123 34.28 19.20 12.94
N ASN A 124 35.47 19.58 12.47
CA ASN A 124 36.61 19.83 13.34
C ASN A 124 36.22 21.03 14.21
N GLU A 125 35.78 20.78 15.44
CA GLU A 125 35.83 21.80 16.47
C GLU A 125 37.30 21.93 16.92
N ASP A 126 37.95 22.92 16.33
CA ASP A 126 39.11 23.58 16.90
C ASP A 126 38.80 23.98 18.35
N ASP A 127 39.50 23.40 19.32
CA ASP A 127 39.64 24.04 20.63
C ASP A 127 41.11 23.99 21.09
N ASN A 128 41.57 25.19 21.41
CA ASN A 128 42.95 25.65 21.52
C ASN A 128 43.59 25.36 22.89
#